data_AF-A0A9Q1BYH5-F1
#
_entry.id   AF-A0A9Q1BYH5-F1
#
_cell.length_a   1.000
_cell.length_b   1.000
_cell.length_c   1.000
_cell.angle_alpha   90.00
_cell.angle_beta   90.00
_cell.angle_gamma   90.00
#
_symmetry.space_group_name_H-M   'P 1'
#
loop_
_entity.id
_entity.type
_entity.pdbx_description
1 polymer ?
#
loop_
_entity_poly.entity_id
_entity_poly.type
_entity_poly.pdbx_seq_one_letter_code
_entity_poly.pdbx_strand_id
1 'polypeptide(L)'
;MKSESELFIDTSCSSMGFDVGFKPKTDSGQQNGDHVQSATNRFNKPDMHLTREERRRRRRATAKYRTAHATRERIRVEAFNAAFGELRKLLPTLPPDKKLSKIEILRLAICYISYLNHVLDM
;
A
#
# COMPACT_ATOMS: atom_id res chain seq x y z
N MET A 1 -27.80 -15.78 17.55
CA MET A 1 -27.17 -14.55 18.08
C MET A 1 -25.85 -14.38 17.35
N LYS A 2 -25.71 -13.28 16.62
CA LYS A 2 -24.53 -12.93 15.83
C LYS A 2 -23.40 -12.52 16.79
N SER A 3 -22.18 -12.98 16.58
CA SER A 3 -20.99 -12.33 17.15
C SER A 3 -20.08 -11.96 15.98
N GLU A 4 -19.97 -10.65 15.77
CA GLU A 4 -19.19 -9.99 14.73
C GLU A 4 -17.78 -9.67 15.25
N SER A 5 -16.83 -9.72 14.31
CA SER A 5 -15.65 -8.86 14.17
C SER A 5 -14.71 -8.60 15.35
N GLU A 6 -13.47 -9.06 15.21
CA GLU A 6 -12.30 -8.22 15.55
C GLU A 6 -11.35 -8.21 14.35
N LEU A 7 -11.46 -7.16 13.55
CA LEU A 7 -10.46 -6.82 12.52
C LEU A 7 -9.36 -6.03 13.24
N PHE A 8 -8.29 -6.71 13.64
CA PHE A 8 -7.13 -6.05 14.23
C PHE A 8 -6.33 -5.35 13.12
N ILE A 9 -6.58 -4.06 12.92
CA ILE A 9 -5.70 -3.19 12.14
C ILE A 9 -4.67 -2.64 13.11
N ASP A 10 -3.52 -3.28 13.17
CA ASP A 10 -2.40 -2.75 13.93
C ASP A 10 -1.86 -1.51 13.21
N THR A 11 -2.33 -0.36 13.69
CA THR A 11 -1.92 0.97 13.28
C THR A 11 -0.86 1.43 14.26
N SER A 12 0.42 1.19 13.97
CA SER A 12 1.47 2.06 14.48
C SER A 12 2.81 1.86 13.77
N CYS A 13 3.20 2.84 12.98
CA CYS A 13 4.58 3.32 12.95
C CYS A 13 4.54 4.72 12.32
N SER A 14 4.20 5.70 13.14
CA SER A 14 4.51 7.09 12.87
C SER A 14 5.99 7.31 13.12
N SER A 15 6.72 7.83 12.14
CA SER A 15 7.71 8.89 12.35
C SER A 15 8.46 9.23 11.04
N MET A 16 8.00 10.30 10.41
CA MET A 16 8.78 11.47 9.93
C MET A 16 10.09 11.21 9.14
N GLY A 17 10.15 11.71 7.91
CA GLY A 17 11.40 12.23 7.33
C GLY A 17 11.75 11.79 5.91
N PHE A 18 11.40 12.66 4.96
CA PHE A 18 12.20 13.12 3.80
C PHE A 18 12.86 12.17 2.78
N ASP A 19 12.69 12.60 1.52
CA ASP A 19 13.48 12.34 0.30
C ASP A 19 13.27 11.02 -0.45
N VAL A 20 12.44 11.07 -1.50
CA VAL A 20 12.34 10.01 -2.50
C VAL A 20 13.44 10.22 -3.56
N GLY A 21 14.69 10.10 -3.13
CA GLY A 21 15.88 10.06 -3.99
C GLY A 21 16.41 8.64 -4.09
N PHE A 22 15.80 7.76 -4.90
CA PHE A 22 16.32 6.40 -5.08
C PHE A 22 17.46 6.39 -6.13
N LYS A 23 18.70 6.61 -5.69
CA LYS A 23 19.91 6.40 -6.50
C LYS A 23 20.29 4.91 -6.43
N PRO A 24 20.34 4.17 -7.55
CA PRO A 24 20.75 2.77 -7.53
C PRO A 24 22.24 2.69 -7.22
N LYS A 25 22.63 2.05 -6.10
CA LYS A 25 24.03 1.71 -5.83
C LYS A 25 24.45 0.56 -6.75
N THR A 26 25.50 0.80 -7.50
CA THR A 26 26.29 -0.17 -8.25
C THR A 26 26.96 -1.16 -7.29
N ASP A 27 27.00 -2.42 -7.70
CA ASP A 27 27.58 -3.55 -6.98
C ASP A 27 29.09 -3.39 -6.80
N SER A 28 29.56 -3.45 -5.55
CA SER A 28 30.96 -3.68 -5.20
C SER A 28 30.97 -4.37 -3.83
N GLY A 29 31.22 -5.68 -3.84
CA GLY A 29 31.07 -6.53 -2.67
C GLY A 29 32.12 -6.30 -1.57
N GLN A 30 31.74 -6.66 -0.34
CA GLN A 30 32.65 -7.23 0.64
C GLN A 30 31.86 -8.06 1.67
N GLN A 31 32.51 -9.13 2.12
CA GLN A 31 31.97 -10.25 2.91
C GLN A 31 31.91 -9.93 4.43
N ASN A 32 31.39 -10.91 5.18
CA ASN A 32 31.26 -11.09 6.65
C ASN A 32 29.80 -10.91 7.10
N GLY A 33 29.07 -11.88 7.67
CA GLY A 33 29.43 -13.18 8.24
C GLY A 33 28.79 -13.23 9.63
N ASP A 34 27.54 -13.70 9.74
CA ASP A 34 26.95 -14.15 11.01
C ASP A 34 25.89 -15.22 10.79
N HIS A 35 26.00 -16.24 11.65
CA HIS A 35 25.43 -17.56 11.52
C HIS A 35 24.15 -17.68 12.35
N VAL A 36 23.00 -17.87 11.71
CA VAL A 36 21.81 -18.46 12.34
C VAL A 36 21.29 -19.56 11.44
N GLN A 37 21.57 -20.80 11.84
CA GLN A 37 21.03 -22.00 11.20
C GLN A 37 19.52 -22.03 11.46
N SER A 38 18.72 -22.00 10.40
CA SER A 38 17.35 -22.49 10.45
C SER A 38 17.08 -23.30 9.20
N ALA A 39 17.02 -24.60 9.43
CA ALA A 39 16.89 -25.65 8.45
C ALA A 39 15.65 -25.46 7.56
N THR A 40 15.88 -25.21 6.27
CA THR A 40 15.01 -25.71 5.19
C THR A 40 15.85 -26.02 3.97
N ASN A 41 16.66 -27.08 4.06
CA ASN A 41 17.33 -27.66 2.89
C ASN A 41 16.26 -28.37 2.02
N ARG A 42 15.68 -27.66 1.04
CA ARG A 42 14.86 -28.28 -0.01
C ARG A 42 15.46 -28.01 -1.39
N PHE A 43 16.27 -28.97 -1.84
CA PHE A 43 16.58 -29.30 -3.23
C PHE A 43 16.71 -28.12 -4.20
N ASN A 44 17.92 -27.59 -4.31
CA ASN A 44 18.33 -26.74 -5.42
C ASN A 44 18.53 -27.62 -6.68
N LYS A 45 17.43 -28.13 -7.27
CA LYS A 45 17.47 -28.77 -8.60
C LYS A 45 17.58 -27.68 -9.67
N PRO A 46 18.52 -27.77 -10.61
CA PRO A 46 18.65 -26.78 -11.67
C PRO A 46 17.35 -26.73 -12.49
N ASP A 47 16.91 -25.50 -12.77
CA ASP A 47 15.60 -25.08 -13.28
C ASP A 47 15.37 -25.44 -14.77
N MET A 48 15.94 -26.56 -15.21
CA MET A 48 16.15 -26.92 -16.63
C MET A 48 14.94 -27.58 -17.30
N HIS A 49 13.96 -28.09 -16.53
CA HIS A 49 12.75 -28.76 -17.05
C HIS A 49 11.43 -28.20 -16.48
N LEU A 50 11.41 -26.95 -16.00
CA LEU A 50 10.17 -26.34 -15.57
C LEU A 50 9.43 -25.71 -16.73
N THR A 51 8.11 -25.92 -16.75
CA THR A 51 7.23 -25.13 -17.61
C THR A 51 7.33 -23.65 -17.23
N ARG A 52 7.05 -22.77 -18.18
CA ARG A 52 7.03 -21.31 -17.96
C ARG A 52 6.16 -20.89 -16.77
N GLU A 53 5.07 -21.62 -16.55
CA GLU A 53 4.14 -21.38 -15.45
C GLU A 53 4.76 -21.77 -14.09
N GLU A 54 5.44 -22.91 -14.02
CA GLU A 54 6.07 -23.37 -12.78
C GLU A 54 7.21 -22.44 -12.33
N ARG A 55 7.99 -21.91 -13.28
CA ARG A 55 9.01 -20.88 -12.98
C ARG A 55 8.39 -19.57 -12.44
N ARG A 56 7.23 -19.16 -12.98
CA ARG A 56 6.49 -17.98 -12.48
C ARG A 56 5.98 -18.21 -11.06
N ARG A 57 5.42 -19.39 -10.78
CA ARG A 57 4.94 -19.78 -9.44
C ARG A 57 6.07 -19.76 -8.42
N ARG A 58 7.22 -20.40 -8.72
CA ARG A 58 8.41 -20.36 -7.86
C ARG A 58 8.87 -18.93 -7.56
N ARG A 59 8.95 -18.06 -8.59
CA ARG A 59 9.32 -16.66 -8.39
C ARG A 59 8.35 -15.94 -7.44
N ARG A 60 7.04 -16.11 -7.64
CA ARG A 60 6.00 -15.51 -6.80
C ARG A 60 6.02 -16.03 -5.36
N ALA A 61 6.44 -17.28 -5.15
CA ALA A 61 6.60 -17.89 -3.84
C ALA A 61 7.87 -17.45 -3.09
N THR A 62 8.76 -16.66 -3.70
CA THR A 62 9.91 -16.10 -2.98
C THR A 62 9.47 -14.98 -2.03
N ALA A 63 10.09 -14.91 -0.84
CA ALA A 63 9.85 -13.83 0.12
C ALA A 63 10.14 -12.45 -0.49
N LYS A 64 11.21 -12.33 -1.29
CA LYS A 64 11.57 -11.11 -2.02
C LYS A 64 10.45 -10.63 -2.96
N TYR A 65 9.81 -11.54 -3.70
CA TYR A 65 8.70 -11.15 -4.58
C TYR A 65 7.48 -10.69 -3.77
N ARG A 66 7.11 -11.43 -2.72
CA ARG A 66 5.96 -11.09 -1.88
C ARG A 66 6.13 -9.74 -1.19
N THR A 67 7.29 -9.50 -0.58
CA THR A 67 7.61 -8.23 0.09
C THR A 67 7.59 -7.06 -0.90
N ALA A 68 8.28 -7.18 -2.04
CA ALA A 68 8.26 -6.14 -3.06
C ALA A 68 6.84 -5.86 -3.61
N HIS A 69 6.00 -6.89 -3.74
CA HIS A 69 4.60 -6.71 -4.14
C HIS A 69 3.78 -6.00 -3.07
N ALA A 70 3.91 -6.41 -1.80
CA ALA A 70 3.23 -5.76 -0.68
C ALA A 70 3.62 -4.28 -0.55
N THR A 71 4.91 -3.96 -0.67
CA THR A 71 5.40 -2.57 -0.66
C THR A 71 4.78 -1.73 -1.78
N ARG A 72 4.76 -2.26 -3.02
CA ARG A 72 4.13 -1.55 -4.14
C ARG A 72 2.65 -1.28 -3.90
N GLU A 73 1.92 -2.27 -3.39
CA GLU A 73 0.50 -2.12 -3.11
C GLU A 73 0.25 -1.11 -1.98
N ARG A 74 1.09 -1.12 -0.94
CA ARG A 74 1.04 -0.12 0.13
C ARG A 74 1.23 1.29 -0.41
N ILE A 75 2.24 1.54 -1.25
CA ILE A 75 2.48 2.85 -1.88
C ILE A 75 1.26 3.28 -2.73
N ARG A 76 0.70 2.34 -3.50
CA ARG A 76 -0.50 2.62 -4.32
C ARG A 76 -1.68 3.06 -3.46
N VAL A 77 -1.91 2.39 -2.34
CA VAL A 77 -3.00 2.70 -1.40
C VAL A 77 -2.73 4.00 -0.64
N GLU A 78 -1.49 4.28 -0.25
CA GLU A 78 -1.09 5.54 0.39
C GLU A 78 -1.33 6.73 -0.56
N ALA A 79 -0.93 6.61 -1.83
CA ALA A 79 -1.21 7.62 -2.85
C ALA A 79 -2.72 7.86 -3.05
N PHE A 80 -3.51 6.78 -3.09
CA PHE A 80 -4.96 6.88 -3.16
C PHE A 80 -5.57 7.59 -1.93
N ASN A 81 -5.09 7.26 -0.72
CA ASN A 81 -5.58 7.86 0.50
C ASN A 81 -5.17 9.34 0.61
N ALA A 82 -3.99 9.71 0.12
CA ALA A 82 -3.55 11.11 0.04
C ALA A 82 -4.49 11.92 -0.86
N ALA A 83 -4.85 11.41 -2.04
CA ALA A 83 -5.83 12.05 -2.91
C ALA A 83 -7.22 12.20 -2.26
N PHE A 84 -7.66 11.20 -1.49
CA PHE A 84 -8.89 11.28 -0.69
C PHE A 84 -8.82 12.35 0.41
N GLY A 85 -7.64 12.52 1.02
CA GLY A 85 -7.38 13.58 1.98
C GLY A 85 -7.47 14.97 1.37
N GLU A 86 -6.89 15.17 0.18
CA GLU A 86 -7.00 16.44 -0.55
C GLU A 86 -8.44 16.75 -0.95
N LEU A 87 -9.19 15.77 -1.46
CA LEU A 87 -10.61 15.96 -1.75
C LEU A 87 -11.39 16.38 -0.50
N ARG A 88 -11.15 15.74 0.66
CA ARG A 88 -11.82 16.06 1.92
C ARG A 88 -11.63 17.52 2.36
N LYS A 89 -10.46 18.11 2.13
CA LYS A 89 -10.17 19.51 2.51
C LYS A 89 -11.04 20.52 1.77
N LEU A 90 -11.49 20.17 0.56
CA LEU A 90 -12.33 21.03 -0.28
C LEU A 90 -13.82 20.93 0.11
N LEU A 91 -14.21 19.94 0.92
CA LEU A 91 -15.61 19.69 1.24
C LEU A 91 -16.07 20.51 2.45
N PRO A 92 -17.22 21.20 2.36
CA PRO A 92 -17.77 21.95 3.48
C PRO A 92 -18.33 21.01 4.55
N THR A 93 -17.85 21.13 5.79
CA THR A 93 -18.36 20.37 6.95
C THR A 93 -18.46 21.21 8.20
N LEU A 94 -19.44 20.89 9.06
CA LEU A 94 -19.57 21.43 10.40
C LEU A 94 -19.57 20.28 11.43
N PRO A 95 -18.61 20.22 12.38
CA PRO A 95 -17.41 21.06 12.48
C PRO A 95 -16.40 20.78 11.33
N PRO A 96 -15.41 21.67 11.08
CA PRO A 96 -14.47 21.54 9.96
C PRO A 96 -13.62 20.27 10.00
N ASP A 97 -13.37 19.73 11.20
CA ASP A 97 -12.60 18.53 11.48
C ASP A 97 -13.44 17.24 11.52
N LYS A 98 -14.73 17.30 11.10
CA LYS A 98 -15.60 16.12 11.05
C LYS A 98 -14.94 14.99 10.25
N LYS A 99 -14.77 13.83 10.90
CA LYS A 99 -14.30 12.62 10.22
C LYS A 99 -15.38 12.13 9.26
N LEU A 100 -15.03 12.00 7.98
CA LEU A 100 -15.91 11.46 6.95
C LEU A 100 -15.34 10.13 6.44
N SER A 101 -16.21 9.15 6.23
CA SER A 101 -15.89 7.92 5.52
C SER A 101 -15.68 8.19 4.01
N LYS A 102 -15.04 7.23 3.31
CA LYS A 102 -14.80 7.35 1.86
C LYS A 102 -16.09 7.56 1.06
N ILE A 103 -17.17 6.87 1.43
CA ILE A 103 -18.46 7.01 0.75
C ILE A 103 -19.11 8.38 1.01
N GLU A 104 -19.00 8.90 2.23
CA GLU A 104 -19.50 10.24 2.56
C GLU A 104 -18.74 11.33 1.79
N ILE A 105 -17.40 11.23 1.71
CA ILE A 105 -16.58 12.15 0.92
C ILE A 105 -17.05 12.18 -0.54
N LEU A 106 -17.26 11.01 -1.16
CA LEU A 106 -17.72 10.93 -2.55
C LEU A 106 -19.11 11.54 -2.74
N ARG A 107 -20.06 11.21 -1.86
CA ARG A 107 -21.43 11.75 -1.93
C ARG A 107 -21.44 13.26 -1.76
N LEU A 108 -20.71 13.77 -0.77
CA LEU A 108 -20.64 15.19 -0.47
C LEU A 108 -19.94 15.97 -1.60
N ALA A 109 -18.89 15.40 -2.21
CA ALA A 109 -18.25 16.00 -3.38
C ALA A 109 -19.22 16.18 -4.55
N ILE A 110 -20.01 15.15 -4.87
CA ILE A 110 -21.04 15.22 -5.93
C ILE A 110 -22.07 16.31 -5.59
N CYS A 111 -22.62 16.30 -4.38
CA CYS A 111 -23.58 17.32 -3.95
C CYS A 111 -23.00 18.73 -4.00
N TYR A 112 -21.73 18.90 -3.61
CA TYR A 112 -21.10 20.22 -3.56
C TYR A 112 -20.83 20.77 -4.96
N ILE A 113 -20.37 19.95 -5.91
CA ILE A 113 -20.24 20.35 -7.31
C ILE A 113 -21.61 20.80 -7.86
N SER A 114 -22.67 20.02 -7.65
CA SER A 114 -24.02 20.38 -8.10
C SER A 114 -24.53 21.68 -7.48
N TYR A 115 -24.26 21.90 -6.19
CA TYR A 115 -24.61 23.13 -5.49
C TYR A 115 -23.89 24.34 -6.10
N LEU A 116 -22.58 24.24 -6.32
CA LEU A 116 -21.80 25.32 -6.92
C LEU A 116 -22.29 25.66 -8.33
N ASN A 117 -22.59 24.65 -9.16
CA ASN A 117 -23.17 24.89 -10.49
C ASN A 117 -24.49 25.66 -10.41
N HIS A 118 -25.40 25.26 -9.50
CA HIS A 118 -26.66 25.95 -9.32
C HIS A 118 -26.50 27.42 -8.87
N VAL A 119 -25.52 27.70 -8.01
CA VAL A 119 -25.20 29.07 -7.57
C VAL A 119 -24.63 29.93 -8.71
N LEU A 120 -23.89 29.32 -9.64
CA LEU A 120 -23.28 30.02 -10.77
C LEU A 120 -24.24 30.24 -11.95
N ASP A 121 -25.24 29.37 -12.11
CA ASP A 121 -26.28 29.48 -13.15
C ASP A 121 -27.38 30.50 -12.81
N MET A 122 -27.35 31.07 -11.60
CA MET A 122 -28.22 32.14 -11.10
C MET A 122 -27.53 33.50 -11.18
#